data_AF-A0A960Y9W5-F1
#
_entry.id   AF-A0A960Y9W5-F1
#
_cell.length_a   1.000
_cell.length_b   1.000
_cell.length_c   1.000
_cell.angle_alpha   90.00
_cell.angle_beta   90.00
_cell.angle_gamma   90.00
#
_symmetry.space_group_name_H-M   'P 1'
#
loop_
_entity.id
_entity.type
_entity.pdbx_description
1 polymer ?
#
loop_
_entity_poly.entity_id
_entity_poly.type
_entity_poly.pdbx_seq_one_letter_code
_entity_poly.pdbx_strand_id
1 'polypeptide(L)'
;MISTPAKTPRRKGSSRISQIPPEILRDLNRGRIETVTLVEWLAIDMPTLIGHAAKDRGLAADRARLVKKAKSIADLGISKRMNSMGAFLHESLSGKPKRERGKIFNALDAHPSDMVRAWAAYSVTADGTLDLAERLDIARRFAADSNMSTRECAWDSYRGYLSAELDRGLDLLAPWVID
;
A
#
# COMPACT_ATOMS: atom_id res chain seq x y z
N MET A 1 -34.94 25.09 8.19
CA MET A 1 -33.51 25.42 8.02
C MET A 1 -32.73 24.12 8.05
N ILE A 2 -32.22 23.67 6.91
CA ILE A 2 -31.39 22.46 6.82
C ILE A 2 -29.95 22.89 7.13
N SER A 3 -29.45 22.53 8.31
CA SER A 3 -28.07 22.82 8.71
C SER A 3 -27.13 22.00 7.83
N THR A 4 -26.32 22.67 7.02
CA THR A 4 -25.27 22.03 6.24
C THR A 4 -24.19 21.55 7.20
N PRO A 5 -23.81 20.25 7.21
CA PRO A 5 -22.75 19.79 8.10
C PRO A 5 -21.45 20.51 7.75
N ALA A 6 -20.84 21.16 8.74
CA ALA A 6 -19.57 21.84 8.58
C ALA A 6 -18.52 20.83 8.08
N LYS A 7 -17.87 21.11 6.94
CA LYS A 7 -16.75 20.31 6.45
C LYS A 7 -15.64 20.35 7.49
N THR A 8 -15.36 19.21 8.13
CA THR A 8 -14.22 19.06 9.03
C THR A 8 -12.94 19.47 8.29
N PRO A 9 -12.10 20.36 8.84
CA PRO A 9 -10.88 20.80 8.19
C PRO A 9 -9.98 19.61 7.85
N ARG A 10 -9.47 19.55 6.63
CA ARG A 10 -8.53 18.50 6.21
C ARG A 10 -7.22 18.67 7.00
N ARG A 11 -6.72 17.56 7.57
CA ARG A 11 -5.46 17.54 8.33
C ARG A 11 -4.29 17.99 7.44
N LYS A 12 -3.52 18.99 7.89
CA LYS A 12 -2.34 19.51 7.17
C LYS A 12 -1.12 18.59 7.27
N GLY A 13 -1.02 17.87 8.38
CA GLY A 13 0.09 16.98 8.72
C GLY A 13 1.36 17.70 9.14
N SER A 14 2.38 16.91 9.50
CA SER A 14 3.62 17.42 10.11
C SER A 14 4.78 17.50 9.12
N SER A 15 5.68 18.48 9.31
CA SER A 15 6.90 18.68 8.51
C SER A 15 8.14 17.97 9.08
N ARG A 16 8.09 17.47 10.31
CA ARG A 16 9.16 16.68 10.94
C ARG A 16 8.56 15.54 11.74
N ILE A 17 9.26 14.40 11.82
CA ILE A 17 8.79 13.22 12.57
C ILE A 17 8.54 13.57 14.04
N SER A 18 9.45 14.33 14.65
CA SER A 18 9.34 14.78 16.05
C SER A 18 8.16 15.73 16.32
N GLN A 19 7.51 16.25 15.27
CA GLN A 19 6.36 17.12 15.37
C GLN A 19 5.03 16.39 15.14
N ILE A 20 5.07 15.10 14.80
CA ILE A 20 3.85 14.30 14.63
C ILE A 20 3.22 14.13 16.02
N PRO A 21 1.96 14.57 16.23
CA PRO A 21 1.30 14.39 17.51
C PRO A 21 1.23 12.89 17.87
N PRO A 22 1.49 12.50 19.13
CA PRO A 22 1.55 11.09 19.52
C PRO A 22 0.30 10.27 19.17
N GLU A 23 -0.88 10.89 19.28
CA GLU A 23 -2.16 10.29 18.92
C GLU A 23 -2.29 10.03 17.42
N ILE A 24 -1.77 10.95 16.59
CA ILE A 24 -1.74 10.78 15.13
C ILE A 24 -0.77 9.67 14.76
N LEU A 25 0.44 9.66 15.32
CA LEU A 25 1.41 8.59 15.07
C LEU A 25 0.85 7.23 15.49
N ARG A 26 0.18 7.16 16.64
CA ARG A 26 -0.50 5.94 17.12
C ARG A 26 -1.57 5.48 16.13
N ASP A 27 -2.42 6.38 15.63
CA ASP A 27 -3.51 6.00 14.73
C ASP A 27 -3.02 5.63 13.32
N LEU A 28 -1.94 6.26 12.85
CA LEU A 28 -1.19 5.83 11.66
C LEU A 28 -0.61 4.42 11.83
N ASN A 29 0.10 4.17 12.95
CA ASN A 29 0.69 2.86 13.25
C ASN A 29 -0.35 1.76 13.49
N ARG A 30 -1.58 2.12 13.86
CA ARG A 30 -2.71 1.19 13.96
C ARG A 30 -3.48 1.03 12.64
N GLY A 31 -3.12 1.79 11.62
CA GLY A 31 -3.75 1.80 10.31
C GLY A 31 -5.19 2.31 10.31
N ARG A 32 -5.53 3.20 11.24
CA ARG A 32 -6.89 3.76 11.40
C ARG A 32 -7.13 4.98 10.52
N ILE A 33 -6.05 5.68 10.19
CA ILE A 33 -6.04 6.85 9.32
C ILE A 33 -4.92 6.69 8.31
N GLU A 34 -5.02 7.44 7.21
CA GLU A 34 -3.95 7.58 6.23
C GLU A 34 -3.05 8.78 6.54
N THR A 35 -1.86 8.75 5.95
CA THR A 35 -0.89 9.84 5.96
C THR A 35 -1.38 10.99 5.09
N VAL A 36 -0.98 12.23 5.44
CA VAL A 36 -1.21 13.40 4.59
C VAL A 36 0.10 14.09 4.20
N THR A 37 1.23 13.61 4.70
CA THR A 37 2.59 14.06 4.32
C THR A 37 3.53 12.86 4.21
N LEU A 38 4.59 13.02 3.39
CA LEU A 38 5.67 12.04 3.30
C LEU A 38 6.35 11.79 4.66
N VAL A 39 6.45 12.82 5.50
CA VAL A 39 7.05 12.73 6.84
C VAL A 39 6.28 11.77 7.73
N GLU A 40 4.96 11.83 7.70
CA GLU A 40 4.12 10.89 8.44
C GLU A 40 4.23 9.48 7.89
N TRP A 41 4.29 9.34 6.57
CA TRP A 41 4.46 8.05 5.92
C TRP A 41 5.78 7.37 6.30
N LEU A 42 6.87 8.13 6.31
CA LEU A 42 8.18 7.66 6.75
C LEU A 42 8.26 7.36 8.25
N ALA A 43 7.38 7.95 9.06
CA ALA A 43 7.32 7.72 10.51
C ALA A 43 6.55 6.45 10.91
N ILE A 44 5.81 5.83 9.99
CA ILE A 44 5.02 4.66 10.32
C ILE A 44 5.92 3.47 10.68
N ASP A 45 5.63 2.86 11.82
CA ASP A 45 6.21 1.59 12.25
C ASP A 45 5.53 0.42 11.54
N MET A 46 6.17 -0.07 10.47
CA MET A 46 5.65 -1.18 9.65
C MET A 46 5.31 -2.45 10.46
N PRO A 47 6.14 -2.90 11.43
CA PRO A 47 5.80 -4.04 12.30
C PRO A 47 4.48 -3.86 13.07
N THR A 48 4.26 -2.71 13.69
CA THR A 48 3.00 -2.42 14.39
C THR A 48 1.84 -2.38 13.42
N LEU A 49 2.00 -1.68 12.29
CA LEU A 49 0.96 -1.55 11.27
C LEU A 49 0.52 -2.90 10.71
N ILE A 50 1.45 -3.73 10.23
CA ILE A 50 1.08 -5.05 9.66
C ILE A 50 0.48 -5.97 10.74
N GLY A 51 0.96 -5.85 11.98
CA GLY A 51 0.40 -6.58 13.12
C GLY A 51 -1.04 -6.19 13.44
N HIS A 52 -1.45 -4.95 13.16
CA HIS A 52 -2.85 -4.50 13.27
C HIS A 52 -3.67 -4.86 12.03
N ALA A 53 -3.14 -4.61 10.83
CA ALA A 53 -3.82 -4.88 9.58
C ALA A 53 -4.20 -6.36 9.40
N ALA A 54 -3.34 -7.28 9.87
CA ALA A 54 -3.52 -8.71 9.70
C ALA A 54 -4.62 -9.36 10.58
N LYS A 55 -5.03 -8.73 11.69
CA LYS A 55 -5.91 -9.36 12.70
C LYS A 55 -7.27 -9.81 12.14
N ASP A 56 -7.92 -8.95 11.35
CA ASP A 56 -9.33 -9.14 10.95
C ASP A 56 -9.51 -9.29 9.44
N ARG A 57 -8.44 -9.68 8.72
CA ARG A 57 -8.41 -9.66 7.23
C ARG A 57 -7.93 -10.96 6.59
N GLY A 58 -8.20 -12.11 7.23
CA GLY A 58 -7.78 -13.42 6.71
C GLY A 58 -6.26 -13.66 6.75
N LEU A 59 -5.50 -12.77 7.39
CA LEU A 59 -4.05 -12.88 7.59
C LEU A 59 -3.67 -13.21 9.04
N ALA A 60 -4.64 -13.54 9.89
CA ALA A 60 -4.41 -13.80 11.31
C ALA A 60 -3.39 -14.93 11.54
N ALA A 61 -3.48 -16.00 10.74
CA ALA A 61 -2.54 -17.12 10.79
C ALA A 61 -1.10 -16.72 10.40
N ASP A 62 -0.95 -15.81 9.43
CA ASP A 62 0.34 -15.34 8.94
C ASP A 62 0.90 -14.15 9.73
N ARG A 63 0.10 -13.58 10.66
CA ARG A 63 0.42 -12.36 11.41
C ARG A 63 1.80 -12.39 12.05
N ALA A 64 2.15 -13.47 12.73
CA ALA A 64 3.45 -13.57 13.40
C ALA A 64 4.62 -13.53 12.41
N ARG A 65 4.48 -14.21 11.27
CA ARG A 65 5.47 -14.23 10.19
C ARG A 65 5.58 -12.86 9.53
N LEU A 66 4.45 -12.21 9.25
CA LEU A 66 4.39 -10.85 8.70
C LEU A 66 5.08 -9.82 9.58
N VAL A 67 4.79 -9.83 10.90
CA VAL A 67 5.46 -8.94 11.86
C VAL A 67 6.95 -9.24 11.93
N LYS A 68 7.36 -10.51 11.95
CA LYS A 68 8.77 -10.90 11.95
C LYS A 68 9.49 -10.38 10.70
N LYS A 69 8.88 -10.52 9.52
CA LYS A 69 9.42 -9.99 8.26
C LYS A 69 9.57 -8.46 8.32
N ALA A 70 8.54 -7.74 8.77
CA ALA A 70 8.60 -6.28 8.89
C ALA A 70 9.73 -5.82 9.84
N LYS A 71 9.96 -6.54 10.94
CA LYS A 71 11.08 -6.26 11.86
C LYS A 71 12.44 -6.51 11.20
N SER A 72 12.61 -7.60 10.46
CA SER A 72 13.89 -7.97 9.86
C SER A 72 14.35 -7.01 8.75
N ILE A 73 13.47 -6.15 8.24
CA ILE A 73 13.76 -5.18 7.19
C ILE A 73 13.70 -3.74 7.69
N ALA A 74 13.46 -3.50 9.00
CA ALA A 74 13.18 -2.18 9.54
C ALA A 74 14.27 -1.14 9.25
N ASP A 75 15.54 -1.57 9.25
CA ASP A 75 16.71 -0.72 9.03
C ASP A 75 17.05 -0.50 7.54
N LEU A 76 16.28 -1.10 6.61
CA LEU A 76 16.50 -0.92 5.18
C LEU A 76 15.92 0.42 4.68
N GLY A 77 16.49 0.92 3.58
CA GLY A 77 15.90 2.02 2.81
C GLY A 77 14.45 1.71 2.41
N ILE A 78 13.61 2.76 2.33
CA ILE A 78 12.16 2.61 2.20
C ILE A 78 11.73 1.78 0.97
N SER A 79 12.36 1.98 -0.20
CA SER A 79 12.06 1.17 -1.39
C SER A 79 12.35 -0.32 -1.19
N LYS A 80 13.43 -0.67 -0.48
CA LYS A 80 13.73 -2.07 -0.15
C LYS A 80 12.72 -2.65 0.84
N ARG A 81 12.25 -1.86 1.80
CA ARG A 81 11.19 -2.25 2.74
C ARG A 81 9.87 -2.54 2.01
N MET A 82 9.44 -1.64 1.12
CA MET A 82 8.20 -1.79 0.36
C MET A 82 8.22 -3.01 -0.54
N ASN A 83 9.27 -3.18 -1.35
CA ASN A 83 9.44 -4.37 -2.20
C ASN A 83 9.46 -5.67 -1.37
N SER A 84 10.21 -5.68 -0.25
CA SER A 84 10.31 -6.86 0.61
C SER A 84 8.99 -7.23 1.28
N MET A 85 8.18 -6.25 1.69
CA MET A 85 6.86 -6.50 2.27
C MET A 85 5.86 -6.97 1.22
N GLY A 86 5.83 -6.33 0.04
CA GLY A 86 4.96 -6.74 -1.07
C GLY A 86 5.23 -8.17 -1.51
N ALA A 87 6.50 -8.53 -1.74
CA ALA A 87 6.89 -9.89 -2.11
C ALA A 87 6.51 -10.93 -1.04
N PHE A 88 6.70 -10.60 0.24
CA PHE A 88 6.33 -11.52 1.31
C PHE A 88 4.81 -11.65 1.49
N LEU A 89 4.05 -10.58 1.25
CA LEU A 89 2.59 -10.63 1.20
C LEU A 89 2.11 -11.48 0.02
N HIS A 90 2.70 -11.33 -1.16
CA HIS A 90 2.42 -12.17 -2.31
C HIS A 90 2.62 -13.66 -1.96
N GLU A 91 3.80 -14.03 -1.45
CA GLU A 91 4.11 -15.40 -1.03
C GLU A 91 3.08 -15.95 -0.02
N SER A 92 2.73 -15.14 0.99
CA SER A 92 1.74 -15.52 2.01
C SER A 92 0.35 -15.76 1.42
N LEU A 93 0.01 -15.10 0.30
CA LEU A 93 -1.27 -15.25 -0.39
C LEU A 93 -1.27 -16.35 -1.46
N SER A 94 -0.12 -16.66 -2.06
CA SER A 94 -0.01 -17.62 -3.17
C SER A 94 -0.38 -19.05 -2.79
N GLY A 95 -0.18 -19.44 -1.53
CA GLY A 95 -0.60 -20.75 -1.00
C GLY A 95 -2.09 -20.86 -0.63
N LYS A 96 -2.86 -19.77 -0.71
CA LYS A 96 -4.28 -19.75 -0.31
C LYS A 96 -5.21 -20.01 -1.50
N PRO A 97 -6.40 -20.61 -1.29
CA PRO A 97 -7.41 -20.78 -2.34
C PRO A 97 -7.74 -19.45 -3.02
N LYS A 98 -7.95 -19.46 -4.35
CA LYS A 98 -8.20 -18.24 -5.16
C LYS A 98 -9.26 -17.31 -4.57
N ARG A 99 -10.37 -17.87 -4.07
CA ARG A 99 -11.45 -17.11 -3.43
C ARG A 99 -11.01 -16.42 -2.13
N GLU A 100 -10.20 -17.09 -1.32
CA GLU A 100 -9.67 -16.51 -0.08
C GLU A 100 -8.65 -15.42 -0.39
N ARG A 101 -7.73 -15.69 -1.32
CA ARG A 101 -6.76 -14.70 -1.81
C ARG A 101 -7.44 -13.42 -2.29
N GLY A 102 -8.47 -13.53 -3.12
CA GLY A 102 -9.23 -12.38 -3.61
C GLY A 102 -9.91 -11.57 -2.49
N LYS A 103 -10.49 -12.25 -1.49
CA LYS A 103 -11.08 -11.58 -0.32
C LYS A 103 -10.03 -10.82 0.49
N ILE A 104 -8.88 -11.43 0.75
CA ILE A 104 -7.80 -10.79 1.51
C ILE A 104 -7.26 -9.59 0.73
N PHE A 105 -6.98 -9.76 -0.57
CA PHE A 105 -6.51 -8.69 -1.42
C PHE A 105 -7.46 -7.48 -1.41
N ASN A 106 -8.76 -7.71 -1.63
CA ASN A 106 -9.75 -6.63 -1.58
C ASN A 106 -9.81 -5.94 -0.20
N ALA A 107 -9.57 -6.67 0.90
CA ALA A 107 -9.52 -6.10 2.24
C ALA A 107 -8.25 -5.25 2.51
N LEU A 108 -7.15 -5.54 1.82
CA LEU A 108 -5.93 -4.73 1.85
C LEU A 108 -6.05 -3.49 0.94
N ASP A 109 -6.64 -3.67 -0.24
CA ASP A 109 -6.95 -2.62 -1.22
C ASP A 109 -7.89 -1.56 -0.65
N ALA A 110 -8.95 -1.96 0.07
CA ALA A 110 -9.87 -1.04 0.72
C ALA A 110 -9.41 -0.57 2.13
N HIS A 111 -8.16 -0.79 2.51
CA HIS A 111 -7.70 -0.51 3.88
C HIS A 111 -7.58 1.01 4.15
N PRO A 112 -7.93 1.52 5.35
CA PRO A 112 -7.80 2.96 5.66
C PRO A 112 -6.37 3.51 5.56
N SER A 113 -5.37 2.74 5.97
CA SER A 113 -3.95 3.08 5.78
C SER A 113 -3.50 2.98 4.33
N ASP A 114 -2.98 4.09 3.82
CA ASP A 114 -2.33 4.24 2.52
C ASP A 114 -1.12 3.31 2.32
N MET A 115 -0.35 3.03 3.38
CA MET A 115 0.77 2.07 3.30
C MET A 115 0.30 0.62 3.14
N VAL A 116 -0.83 0.23 3.74
CA VAL A 116 -1.39 -1.11 3.52
C VAL A 116 -1.87 -1.27 2.08
N ARG A 117 -2.54 -0.25 1.53
CA ARG A 117 -2.93 -0.22 0.10
C ARG A 117 -1.70 -0.27 -0.81
N ALA A 118 -0.65 0.48 -0.49
CA ALA A 118 0.62 0.43 -1.21
C ALA A 118 1.23 -0.98 -1.19
N TRP A 119 1.26 -1.66 -0.03
CA TRP A 119 1.73 -3.05 0.03
C TRP A 119 0.89 -4.02 -0.81
N ALA A 120 -0.43 -3.78 -0.93
CA ALA A 120 -1.26 -4.55 -1.86
C ALA A 120 -0.79 -4.37 -3.30
N ALA A 121 -0.48 -3.13 -3.72
CA ALA A 121 0.08 -2.85 -5.04
C ALA A 121 1.42 -3.59 -5.28
N TYR A 122 2.37 -3.51 -4.35
CA TYR A 122 3.64 -4.25 -4.46
C TYR A 122 3.46 -5.78 -4.43
N SER A 123 2.41 -6.30 -3.78
CA SER A 123 2.14 -7.75 -3.77
C SER A 123 1.67 -8.27 -5.13
N VAL A 124 1.05 -7.41 -5.94
CA VAL A 124 0.68 -7.75 -7.33
C VAL A 124 1.92 -7.75 -8.21
N THR A 125 2.76 -6.73 -8.08
CA THR A 125 3.97 -6.66 -8.91
C THR A 125 4.99 -7.73 -8.56
N ALA A 126 4.95 -8.29 -7.35
CA ALA A 126 5.75 -9.46 -6.99
C ALA A 126 5.28 -10.78 -7.65
N ASP A 127 4.08 -10.84 -8.23
CA ASP A 127 3.59 -12.03 -8.93
C ASP A 127 4.33 -12.19 -10.26
N GLY A 128 5.30 -13.11 -10.33
CA GLY A 128 6.08 -13.36 -11.55
C GLY A 128 5.30 -13.97 -12.72
N THR A 129 4.04 -14.37 -12.52
CA THR A 129 3.22 -15.02 -13.55
C THR A 129 2.44 -14.02 -14.41
N LEU A 130 2.31 -12.78 -13.95
CA LEU A 130 1.58 -11.73 -14.67
C LEU A 130 2.45 -11.08 -15.75
N ASP A 131 1.85 -10.81 -16.91
CA ASP A 131 2.46 -9.97 -17.93
C ASP A 131 2.31 -8.47 -17.62
N LEU A 132 2.90 -7.60 -18.44
CA LEU A 132 2.84 -6.15 -18.21
C LEU A 132 1.40 -5.61 -18.25
N ALA A 133 0.54 -6.11 -19.14
CA ALA A 133 -0.83 -5.64 -19.28
C ALA A 133 -1.67 -6.02 -18.06
N GLU A 134 -1.54 -7.26 -17.58
CA GLU A 134 -2.23 -7.74 -16.37
C GLU A 134 -1.78 -6.97 -15.12
N ARG A 135 -0.48 -6.67 -15.00
CA ARG A 135 0.04 -5.84 -13.89
C ARG A 135 -0.57 -4.45 -13.92
N LEU A 136 -0.59 -3.80 -15.10
CA LEU A 136 -1.13 -2.46 -15.25
C LEU A 136 -2.63 -2.41 -14.95
N ASP A 137 -3.42 -3.37 -15.46
CA ASP A 137 -4.85 -3.45 -15.19
C ASP A 137 -5.16 -3.50 -13.69
N ILE A 138 -4.43 -4.34 -12.95
CA ILE A 138 -4.59 -4.43 -11.49
C ILE A 138 -4.07 -3.16 -10.81
N ALA A 139 -2.92 -2.63 -11.25
CA ALA A 139 -2.29 -1.44 -10.66
C ALA A 139 -3.11 -0.17 -10.84
N ARG A 140 -3.99 -0.11 -11.86
CA ARG A 140 -4.80 1.06 -12.22
C ARG A 140 -5.58 1.62 -11.04
N ARG A 141 -6.16 0.77 -10.19
CA ARG A 141 -6.90 1.22 -8.99
C ARG A 141 -6.02 1.94 -7.97
N PHE A 142 -4.76 1.52 -7.82
CA PHE A 142 -3.81 2.14 -6.90
C PHE A 142 -3.19 3.40 -7.50
N ALA A 143 -2.98 3.41 -8.82
CA ALA A 143 -2.57 4.61 -9.55
C ALA A 143 -3.65 5.71 -9.49
N ALA A 144 -4.92 5.34 -9.35
CA ALA A 144 -6.06 6.25 -9.14
C ALA A 144 -6.39 6.52 -7.65
N ASP A 145 -5.58 6.04 -6.69
CA ASP A 145 -5.88 6.20 -5.27
C ASP A 145 -5.95 7.68 -4.87
N SER A 146 -6.85 8.04 -3.95
CA SER A 146 -6.98 9.41 -3.43
C SER A 146 -5.73 9.90 -2.69
N ASN A 147 -4.95 8.97 -2.12
CA ASN A 147 -3.71 9.25 -1.40
C ASN A 147 -2.51 9.26 -2.34
N MET A 148 -1.76 10.36 -2.31
CA MET A 148 -0.55 10.54 -3.12
C MET A 148 0.49 9.44 -2.86
N SER A 149 0.74 9.06 -1.61
CA SER A 149 1.75 8.05 -1.26
C SER A 149 1.43 6.69 -1.89
N THR A 150 0.13 6.32 -1.94
CA THR A 150 -0.30 5.09 -2.61
C THR A 150 -0.10 5.16 -4.11
N ARG A 151 -0.41 6.29 -4.77
CA ARG A 151 -0.17 6.47 -6.21
C ARG A 151 1.31 6.38 -6.57
N GLU A 152 2.18 7.04 -5.79
CA GLU A 152 3.64 6.98 -5.98
C GLU A 152 4.17 5.57 -5.79
N CYS A 153 3.69 4.84 -4.78
CA CYS A 153 4.04 3.44 -4.56
C CYS A 153 3.54 2.54 -5.69
N ALA A 154 2.35 2.80 -6.24
CA ALA A 154 1.85 2.08 -7.39
C ALA A 154 2.85 2.22 -8.54
N TRP A 155 3.19 3.45 -8.94
CA TRP A 155 4.20 3.72 -9.96
C TRP A 155 5.56 3.05 -9.66
N ASP A 156 6.10 3.23 -8.45
CA ASP A 156 7.39 2.65 -8.06
C ASP A 156 7.41 1.12 -8.17
N SER A 157 6.28 0.47 -7.90
CA SER A 157 6.18 -0.99 -7.89
C SER A 157 6.21 -1.62 -9.29
N TYR A 158 5.76 -0.92 -10.34
CA TYR A 158 5.73 -1.46 -11.72
C TYR A 158 6.70 -0.79 -12.69
N ARG A 159 7.29 0.37 -12.37
CA ARG A 159 8.18 1.11 -13.30
C ARG A 159 9.34 0.28 -13.86
N GLY A 160 9.82 -0.72 -13.12
CA GLY A 160 10.86 -1.65 -13.58
C GLY A 160 10.39 -2.55 -14.74
N TYR A 161 9.15 -3.06 -14.66
CA TYR A 161 8.54 -3.85 -15.73
C TYR A 161 8.23 -2.98 -16.96
N LEU A 162 7.71 -1.77 -16.73
CA LEU A 162 7.48 -0.82 -17.81
C LEU A 162 8.78 -0.49 -18.56
N SER A 163 9.87 -0.24 -17.82
CA SER A 163 11.17 0.11 -18.43
C SER A 163 11.75 -1.05 -19.26
N ALA A 164 11.41 -2.31 -18.94
CA ALA A 164 11.87 -3.48 -19.67
C ALA A 164 11.11 -3.70 -20.99
N GLU A 165 9.88 -3.20 -21.11
CA GLU A 165 9.03 -3.31 -22.30
C GLU A 165 8.49 -1.92 -22.70
N LEU A 166 9.38 -0.92 -22.80
CA LEU A 166 9.01 0.50 -22.85
C LEU A 166 7.98 0.84 -23.93
N ASP A 167 8.20 0.44 -25.18
CA ASP A 167 7.28 0.77 -26.29
C ASP A 167 5.87 0.20 -26.03
N ARG A 168 5.79 -1.09 -25.66
CA ARG A 168 4.54 -1.75 -25.28
C ARG A 168 3.90 -1.06 -24.07
N GLY A 169 4.70 -0.67 -23.08
CA GLY A 169 4.24 0.04 -21.89
C GLY A 169 3.62 1.40 -22.21
N LEU A 170 4.21 2.16 -23.13
CA LEU A 170 3.67 3.43 -23.59
C LEU A 170 2.34 3.23 -24.32
N ASP A 171 2.24 2.22 -25.19
CA ASP A 171 0.98 1.88 -25.88
C ASP A 171 -0.14 1.52 -24.88
N LEU A 172 0.20 0.72 -23.85
CA LEU A 172 -0.75 0.32 -22.80
C LEU A 172 -1.18 1.49 -21.90
N LEU A 173 -0.31 2.48 -21.68
CA LEU A 173 -0.60 3.65 -20.84
C LEU A 173 -1.27 4.80 -21.61
N ALA A 174 -1.17 4.85 -22.94
CA ALA A 174 -1.75 5.92 -23.75
C ALA A 174 -3.26 6.15 -23.50
N PRO A 175 -4.10 5.11 -23.28
CA PRO A 175 -5.51 5.32 -22.93
C PRO A 175 -5.71 5.95 -21.54
N TRP A 176 -4.78 5.80 -20.60
CA TRP A 176 -4.97 6.25 -19.21
C TRP A 176 -4.88 7.77 -19.06
N VAL A 177 -4.20 8.46 -19.98
CA VAL A 177 -3.99 9.91 -19.90
C VAL A 177 -5.11 10.73 -20.55
N ILE A 178 -6.11 10.06 -21.13
CA ILE A 178 -7.29 10.67 -21.76
C ILE A 178 -8.59 10.38 -21.00
N ASP A 179 -8.51 9.62 -19.90
CA ASP A 179 -9.66 9.22 -19.07
C ASP A 179 -10.11 10.30 -18.07
#